data_AF-A0A1E4S416-F1
#
_entry.id   AF-A0A1E4S416-F1
#
_cell.length_a   1.000
_cell.length_b   1.000
_cell.length_c   1.000
_cell.angle_alpha   90.00
_cell.angle_beta   90.00
_cell.angle_gamma   90.00
#
_symmetry.space_group_name_H-M   'P 1'
#
loop_
_entity.id
_entity.type
_entity.pdbx_description
1 polymer ?
#
loop_
_entity_poly.entity_id
_entity_poly.type
_entity_poly.pdbx_seq_one_letter_code
_entity_poly.pdbx_strand_id
1 'polypeptide(L)'
;MMFLSPVVLFAAAACAFPIDFNSKPYDQQALDQFNVLRFLGTASPYVQQPGHGIDPDVPYGCELEQVVFIARHGERYPTKSKGESIEKGLKRIRYNITDDLNGPLSFLPSYDFSGLDPERYDDETFKGPYAGLGDMYKFGEAFRNTYDHLVSDDADDLVFYTASQERVVVSARKFAEGFLGKKIDNSSLVIIDEDDENLGANSLTPITSCRNYNKTLNDDLIDTLSDDYLKTTAKRLNKETPGLNLTTKEVEALFNYCGFDLTTAGKSAICEIFTTDELLARSYANDVDYYYHKGPGYNLSVPVGSVFVNAVIDLFKDDTRNLTMTFAHDTDIFFIVSTLGIYDGELPLDHQSFNHLWKVSNINPMGSRLIFEKLQCSNESYVRVKHNDAVIPITSISSGPGYSCTVDEFEKYIEDRLNGVTYAEACGNPDDLPAELNFLLD
;
A
#
# COMPACT_ATOMS: atom_id res chain seq x y z
N MET A 1 -86.37 19.32 -30.68
CA MET A 1 -86.75 19.31 -29.25
C MET A 1 -85.98 18.20 -28.56
N MET A 2 -84.90 18.55 -27.85
CA MET A 2 -84.42 17.85 -26.65
C MET A 2 -83.33 18.72 -26.00
N PHE A 3 -83.39 18.79 -24.67
CA PHE A 3 -82.79 19.77 -23.77
C PHE A 3 -81.44 19.32 -23.20
N LEU A 4 -80.64 20.32 -22.74
CA LEU A 4 -79.64 20.31 -21.63
C LEU A 4 -78.39 19.42 -21.83
N SER A 5 -77.16 19.81 -21.46
CA SER A 5 -76.69 20.50 -20.25
C SER A 5 -75.23 20.99 -20.43
N PRO A 6 -74.75 22.04 -19.72
CA PRO A 6 -73.32 22.37 -19.71
C PRO A 6 -72.58 21.50 -18.68
N VAL A 7 -71.60 20.72 -19.12
CA VAL A 7 -70.68 20.03 -18.21
C VAL A 7 -69.72 21.06 -17.64
N VAL A 8 -69.83 21.31 -16.34
CA VAL A 8 -68.88 22.09 -15.53
C VAL A 8 -67.56 21.33 -15.52
N LEU A 9 -66.55 21.87 -16.18
CA LEU A 9 -65.16 21.42 -16.07
C LEU A 9 -64.64 21.84 -14.68
N PHE A 10 -64.67 20.94 -13.70
CA PHE A 10 -63.87 21.13 -12.50
C PHE A 10 -62.40 20.92 -12.88
N ALA A 11 -61.65 22.02 -12.96
CA ALA A 11 -60.20 21.98 -13.00
C ALA A 11 -59.72 21.38 -11.67
N ALA A 12 -59.34 20.10 -11.69
CA ALA A 12 -58.50 19.54 -10.65
C ALA A 12 -57.12 20.20 -10.79
N ALA A 13 -56.91 21.29 -10.06
CA ALA A 13 -55.58 21.82 -9.82
C ALA A 13 -54.82 20.75 -9.04
N ALA A 14 -54.09 19.90 -9.75
CA ALA A 14 -53.06 19.08 -9.14
C ALA A 14 -52.07 20.06 -8.50
N CYS A 15 -52.07 20.15 -7.17
CA CYS A 15 -51.00 20.76 -6.43
C CYS A 15 -49.73 19.95 -6.69
N ALA A 16 -49.03 20.25 -7.78
CA ALA A 16 -47.65 19.85 -7.95
C ALA A 16 -46.87 20.61 -6.88
N PHE A 17 -46.61 19.95 -5.75
CA PHE A 17 -45.61 20.43 -4.81
C PHE A 17 -44.30 20.52 -5.59
N PRO A 18 -43.67 21.71 -5.71
CA PRO A 18 -42.34 21.78 -6.29
C PRO A 18 -41.42 20.99 -5.36
N ILE A 19 -40.97 19.83 -5.82
CA ILE A 19 -39.90 19.09 -5.15
C ILE A 19 -38.66 19.95 -5.35
N ASP A 20 -38.23 20.60 -4.27
CA ASP A 20 -37.00 21.37 -4.23
C ASP A 20 -35.82 20.40 -4.29
N PHE A 21 -35.24 20.25 -5.48
CA PHE A 21 -34.03 19.46 -5.73
C PHE A 21 -32.76 20.28 -5.43
N ASN A 22 -32.69 20.94 -4.28
CA ASN A 22 -31.40 21.43 -3.80
C ASN A 22 -30.38 20.29 -3.86
N SER A 23 -29.17 20.58 -4.37
CA SER A 23 -28.10 19.59 -4.41
C SER A 23 -27.88 19.05 -3.00
N LYS A 24 -27.87 17.72 -2.86
CA LYS A 24 -27.57 17.08 -1.58
C LYS A 24 -26.18 17.55 -1.13
N PRO A 25 -26.00 17.89 0.16
CA PRO A 25 -24.70 18.36 0.66
C PRO A 25 -23.62 17.27 0.63
N TYR A 26 -24.02 16.00 0.56
CA TYR A 26 -23.13 14.85 0.53
C TYR A 26 -23.59 13.86 -0.54
N ASP A 27 -22.63 13.21 -1.18
CA ASP A 27 -22.90 12.08 -2.06
C ASP A 27 -23.44 10.89 -1.24
N GLN A 28 -24.32 10.11 -1.85
CA GLN A 28 -24.87 8.88 -1.27
C GLN A 28 -24.22 7.62 -1.87
N GLN A 29 -23.34 7.77 -2.87
CA GLN A 29 -22.63 6.66 -3.51
C GLN A 29 -21.37 6.30 -2.73
N ALA A 30 -21.13 5.00 -2.55
CA ALA A 30 -19.90 4.45 -1.99
C ALA A 30 -19.10 3.77 -3.11
N LEU A 31 -18.50 4.55 -3.99
CA LEU A 31 -17.87 4.02 -5.21
C LEU A 31 -16.43 3.52 -5.00
N ASP A 32 -15.74 3.94 -3.92
CA ASP A 32 -14.34 3.56 -3.68
C ASP A 32 -14.14 2.05 -3.55
N GLN A 33 -15.13 1.31 -3.05
CA GLN A 33 -15.08 -0.15 -2.93
C GLN A 33 -15.00 -0.87 -4.29
N PHE A 34 -15.23 -0.18 -5.40
CA PHE A 34 -15.13 -0.71 -6.77
C PHE A 34 -13.89 -0.20 -7.49
N ASN A 35 -13.06 0.63 -6.85
CA ASN A 35 -11.84 1.14 -7.43
C ASN A 35 -10.87 -0.02 -7.71
N VAL A 36 -10.47 -0.19 -8.98
CA VAL A 36 -9.61 -1.32 -9.40
C VAL A 36 -8.31 -1.39 -8.61
N LEU A 37 -7.77 -0.25 -8.18
CA LEU A 37 -6.55 -0.15 -7.36
C LEU A 37 -6.66 -0.97 -6.06
N ARG A 38 -7.88 -1.14 -5.53
CA ARG A 38 -8.16 -1.97 -4.34
C ARG A 38 -7.96 -3.47 -4.56
N PHE A 39 -7.68 -3.95 -5.79
CA PHE A 39 -7.58 -5.39 -6.10
C PHE A 39 -6.22 -5.83 -6.65
N LEU A 40 -5.27 -4.91 -6.83
CA LEU A 40 -4.03 -5.17 -7.56
C LEU A 40 -2.86 -5.58 -6.66
N GLY A 41 -3.13 -5.83 -5.38
CA GLY A 41 -2.11 -6.14 -4.38
C GLY A 41 -1.00 -5.08 -4.36
N THR A 42 0.25 -5.51 -4.24
CA THR A 42 1.42 -4.62 -4.19
C THR A 42 1.77 -3.98 -5.53
N ALA A 43 1.12 -4.39 -6.63
CA ALA A 43 1.27 -3.78 -7.96
C ALA A 43 0.27 -2.63 -8.19
N SER A 44 -0.62 -2.34 -7.22
CA SER A 44 -1.48 -1.18 -7.29
C SER A 44 -0.64 0.11 -7.31
N PRO A 45 -0.91 1.06 -8.22
CA PRO A 45 -0.61 2.47 -7.97
C PRO A 45 -1.06 2.92 -6.58
N TYR A 46 -0.46 4.01 -6.08
CA TYR A 46 -0.80 4.57 -4.78
C TYR A 46 -2.31 4.81 -4.66
N VAL A 47 -2.89 4.36 -3.57
CA VAL A 47 -4.29 4.60 -3.20
C VAL A 47 -4.36 4.78 -1.68
N GLN A 48 -5.05 5.84 -1.24
CA GLN A 48 -5.20 6.14 0.18
C GLN A 48 -5.98 5.02 0.89
N GLN A 49 -5.68 4.76 2.15
CA GLN A 49 -6.41 3.78 2.95
C GLN A 49 -7.85 4.30 3.18
N PRO A 50 -8.90 3.43 3.15
CA PRO A 50 -10.31 3.90 3.24
C PRO A 50 -10.67 4.69 4.52
N GLY A 51 -9.87 4.51 5.55
CA GLY A 51 -9.95 5.11 6.87
C GLY A 51 -11.10 4.59 7.72
N HIS A 52 -11.26 5.26 8.85
CA HIS A 52 -12.38 5.08 9.77
C HIS A 52 -13.21 6.37 9.93
N GLY A 53 -12.97 7.38 9.08
CA GLY A 53 -13.55 8.71 9.21
C GLY A 53 -12.93 9.56 10.31
N ILE A 54 -11.76 9.16 10.82
CA ILE A 54 -10.98 9.91 11.81
C ILE A 54 -10.25 11.03 11.08
N ASP A 55 -10.38 12.25 11.61
CA ASP A 55 -9.72 13.43 11.06
C ASP A 55 -8.17 13.28 11.13
N PRO A 56 -7.46 13.39 9.99
CA PRO A 56 -6.00 13.33 9.99
C PRO A 56 -5.36 14.58 10.58
N ASP A 57 -6.08 15.70 10.73
CA ASP A 57 -5.51 16.92 11.30
C ASP A 57 -5.13 16.74 12.78
N VAL A 58 -4.25 17.60 13.29
CA VAL A 58 -3.86 17.59 14.71
C VAL A 58 -5.11 17.87 15.57
N PRO A 59 -5.42 17.03 16.59
CA PRO A 59 -6.61 17.24 17.41
C PRO A 59 -6.59 18.59 18.12
N TYR A 60 -7.77 19.19 18.31
CA TYR A 60 -7.88 20.48 19.00
C TYR A 60 -7.26 20.45 20.40
N GLY A 61 -6.38 21.41 20.69
CA GLY A 61 -5.67 21.50 21.97
C GLY A 61 -4.43 20.61 22.07
N CYS A 62 -4.03 19.99 20.95
CA CYS A 62 -2.75 19.31 20.81
C CYS A 62 -1.82 20.09 19.87
N GLU A 63 -0.53 19.87 20.04
CA GLU A 63 0.53 20.30 19.13
C GLU A 63 1.26 19.06 18.63
N LEU A 64 1.69 19.07 17.38
CA LEU A 64 2.53 18.00 16.83
C LEU A 64 3.99 18.35 17.13
N GLU A 65 4.72 17.43 17.76
CA GLU A 65 6.12 17.65 18.14
C GLU A 65 7.11 16.92 17.23
N GLN A 66 6.78 15.67 16.85
CA GLN A 66 7.69 14.83 16.07
C GLN A 66 6.94 13.95 15.08
N VAL A 67 7.59 13.67 13.95
CA VAL A 67 7.11 12.73 12.94
C VAL A 67 8.23 11.79 12.51
N VAL A 68 7.94 10.49 12.55
CA VAL A 68 8.78 9.44 11.97
C VAL A 68 7.96 8.74 10.91
N PHE A 69 8.51 8.56 9.70
CA PHE A 69 7.85 7.73 8.69
C PHE A 69 8.78 6.73 8.04
N ILE A 70 8.18 5.64 7.55
CA ILE A 70 8.77 4.73 6.58
C ILE A 70 7.88 4.66 5.34
N ALA A 71 8.49 4.87 4.18
CA ALA A 71 7.80 4.84 2.90
C ALA A 71 8.39 3.77 1.97
N ARG A 72 7.52 3.12 1.23
CA ARG A 72 7.89 2.27 0.10
C ARG A 72 8.37 3.15 -1.04
N HIS A 73 9.25 2.61 -1.89
CA HIS A 73 9.50 3.17 -3.22
C HIS A 73 8.18 3.40 -4.01
N GLY A 74 8.23 4.29 -4.99
CA GLY A 74 7.09 4.63 -5.85
C GLY A 74 6.68 3.51 -6.81
N GLU A 75 5.78 3.84 -7.74
CA GLU A 75 5.40 2.95 -8.82
C GLU A 75 6.58 2.59 -9.73
N ARG A 76 6.77 1.28 -9.92
CA ARG A 76 7.86 0.73 -10.73
C ARG A 76 7.39 -0.16 -11.87
N TYR A 77 8.33 -0.48 -12.76
CA TYR A 77 8.23 -1.62 -13.65
C TYR A 77 8.24 -2.94 -12.85
N PRO A 78 7.82 -4.08 -13.43
CA PRO A 78 7.98 -5.38 -12.80
C PRO A 78 9.42 -5.61 -12.33
N THR A 79 9.61 -6.39 -11.26
CA THR A 79 10.96 -6.91 -10.98
C THR A 79 11.37 -7.83 -12.10
N LYS A 80 12.68 -8.00 -12.34
CA LYS A 80 13.14 -8.86 -13.44
C LYS A 80 12.47 -10.24 -13.47
N SER A 81 12.45 -10.93 -12.33
CA SER A 81 11.81 -12.25 -12.21
C SER A 81 10.30 -12.22 -12.50
N LYS A 82 9.59 -11.19 -12.00
CA LYS A 82 8.15 -11.04 -12.25
C LYS A 82 7.87 -10.69 -13.71
N GLY A 83 8.65 -9.81 -14.31
CA GLY A 83 8.59 -9.45 -15.72
C GLY A 83 8.77 -10.67 -16.61
N GLU A 84 9.86 -11.42 -16.44
CA GLU A 84 10.13 -12.66 -17.17
C GLU A 84 8.99 -13.70 -17.03
N SER A 85 8.39 -13.82 -15.84
CA SER A 85 7.24 -14.70 -15.61
C SER A 85 6.00 -14.25 -16.39
N ILE A 86 5.67 -12.96 -16.36
CA ILE A 86 4.56 -12.39 -17.12
C ILE A 86 4.79 -12.55 -18.63
N GLU A 87 6.00 -12.27 -19.12
CA GLU A 87 6.34 -12.43 -20.53
C GLU A 87 6.17 -13.88 -21.00
N LYS A 88 6.63 -14.83 -20.20
CA LYS A 88 6.47 -16.25 -20.47
C LYS A 88 4.99 -16.64 -20.54
N GLY A 89 4.18 -16.12 -19.62
CA GLY A 89 2.73 -16.33 -19.59
C GLY A 89 2.03 -15.72 -20.81
N LEU A 90 2.42 -14.52 -21.22
CA LEU A 90 1.79 -13.78 -22.32
C LEU A 90 2.41 -14.03 -23.70
N LYS A 91 3.44 -14.88 -23.81
CA LYS A 91 4.18 -15.09 -25.06
C LYS A 91 3.28 -15.39 -26.26
N ARG A 92 2.28 -16.25 -26.09
CA ARG A 92 1.34 -16.58 -27.17
C ARG A 92 0.46 -15.38 -27.52
N ILE A 93 -0.06 -14.66 -26.52
CA ILE A 93 -0.91 -13.49 -26.70
C ILE A 93 -0.16 -12.38 -27.44
N ARG A 94 1.09 -12.12 -27.07
CA ARG A 94 1.92 -11.04 -27.64
C ARG A 94 2.40 -11.31 -29.07
N TYR A 95 2.69 -12.56 -29.41
CA TYR A 95 3.46 -12.87 -30.63
C TYR A 95 2.80 -13.86 -31.58
N ASN A 96 1.84 -14.67 -31.12
CA ASN A 96 1.30 -15.79 -31.89
C ASN A 96 -0.20 -15.65 -32.19
N ILE A 97 -0.88 -14.62 -31.69
CA ILE A 97 -2.25 -14.31 -32.10
C ILE A 97 -2.17 -13.35 -33.29
N THR A 98 -2.48 -13.88 -34.47
CA THR A 98 -2.49 -13.11 -35.72
C THR A 98 -3.86 -13.08 -36.39
N ASP A 99 -4.81 -13.83 -35.84
CA ASP A 99 -6.19 -13.89 -36.34
C ASP A 99 -6.99 -12.68 -35.86
N ASP A 100 -7.91 -12.20 -36.71
CA ASP A 100 -8.92 -11.22 -36.31
C ASP A 100 -9.84 -11.86 -35.26
N LEU A 101 -9.69 -11.39 -34.02
CA LEU A 101 -10.55 -11.79 -32.90
C LEU A 101 -11.85 -10.98 -32.91
N ASN A 102 -12.95 -11.61 -32.53
CA ASN A 102 -14.22 -10.95 -32.26
C ASN A 102 -14.54 -11.03 -30.77
N GLY A 103 -15.23 -10.02 -30.22
CA GLY A 103 -15.61 -9.98 -28.82
C GLY A 103 -14.76 -8.99 -28.00
N PRO A 104 -14.91 -8.99 -26.66
CA PRO A 104 -14.31 -7.98 -25.79
C PRO A 104 -12.78 -7.96 -25.80
N LEU A 105 -12.12 -9.05 -26.20
CA LEU A 105 -10.66 -9.15 -26.27
C LEU A 105 -10.11 -8.97 -27.69
N SER A 106 -10.90 -8.42 -28.62
CA SER A 106 -10.47 -8.23 -30.01
C SER A 106 -9.26 -7.29 -30.16
N PHE A 107 -8.98 -6.48 -29.14
CA PHE A 107 -7.86 -5.55 -29.12
C PHE A 107 -6.50 -6.20 -28.84
N LEU A 108 -6.46 -7.40 -28.24
CA LEU A 108 -5.23 -8.07 -27.79
C LEU A 108 -4.16 -8.23 -28.88
N PRO A 109 -4.47 -8.61 -30.14
CA PRO A 109 -3.44 -8.81 -31.17
C PRO A 109 -2.65 -7.54 -31.50
N SER A 110 -3.29 -6.37 -31.34
CA SER A 110 -2.68 -5.05 -31.57
C SER A 110 -2.33 -4.33 -30.28
N TYR A 111 -2.46 -4.98 -29.13
CA TYR A 111 -2.25 -4.32 -27.85
C TYR A 111 -0.78 -4.04 -27.61
N ASP A 112 -0.49 -2.84 -27.13
CA ASP A 112 0.87 -2.41 -26.84
C ASP A 112 1.26 -2.85 -25.42
N PHE A 113 2.04 -3.94 -25.36
CA PHE A 113 2.66 -4.50 -24.16
C PHE A 113 4.04 -3.89 -23.84
N SER A 114 4.31 -2.65 -24.25
CA SER A 114 5.59 -1.97 -23.96
C SER A 114 5.87 -1.74 -22.47
N GLY A 115 4.89 -1.95 -21.58
CA GLY A 115 5.12 -2.02 -20.14
C GLY A 115 5.98 -3.22 -19.70
N LEU A 116 6.09 -4.26 -20.55
CA LEU A 116 7.05 -5.35 -20.40
C LEU A 116 8.32 -5.03 -21.18
N ASP A 117 9.15 -4.20 -20.55
CA ASP A 117 10.43 -3.75 -21.08
C ASP A 117 11.58 -4.32 -20.22
N PRO A 118 12.30 -5.35 -20.70
CA PRO A 118 13.42 -5.94 -19.98
C PRO A 118 14.56 -4.99 -19.64
N GLU A 119 14.70 -3.87 -20.36
CA GLU A 119 15.73 -2.86 -20.07
C GLU A 119 15.32 -1.96 -18.89
N ARG A 120 14.06 -2.03 -18.46
CA ARG A 120 13.46 -1.20 -17.41
C ARG A 120 12.98 -1.97 -16.21
N TYR A 121 13.08 -3.30 -16.20
CA TYR A 121 12.71 -4.06 -15.01
C TYR A 121 13.48 -3.58 -13.79
N ASP A 122 12.79 -3.57 -12.65
CA ASP A 122 13.21 -3.00 -11.36
C ASP A 122 13.27 -1.45 -11.28
N ASP A 123 13.26 -0.71 -12.40
CA ASP A 123 13.26 0.76 -12.40
C ASP A 123 11.96 1.36 -11.86
N GLU A 124 12.06 2.51 -11.19
CA GLU A 124 10.92 3.41 -10.96
C GLU A 124 10.36 3.94 -12.28
N THR A 125 9.03 4.09 -12.34
CA THR A 125 8.36 4.67 -13.50
C THR A 125 8.45 6.21 -13.45
N PHE A 126 8.70 6.80 -14.61
CA PHE A 126 8.95 8.25 -14.76
C PHE A 126 7.97 8.94 -15.71
N LYS A 127 6.98 8.20 -16.23
CA LYS A 127 5.99 8.67 -17.20
C LYS A 127 4.62 8.07 -16.90
N GLY A 128 3.58 8.71 -17.42
CA GLY A 128 2.20 8.28 -17.21
C GLY A 128 1.56 8.91 -15.97
N PRO A 129 0.26 8.69 -15.76
CA PRO A 129 -0.49 9.29 -14.66
C PRO A 129 -0.10 8.74 -13.28
N TYR A 130 0.46 7.53 -13.24
CA TYR A 130 0.90 6.82 -12.04
C TYR A 130 2.44 6.68 -11.98
N ALA A 131 3.18 7.67 -12.50
CA ALA A 131 4.63 7.62 -12.48
C ALA A 131 5.17 7.70 -11.04
N GLY A 132 5.93 6.70 -10.62
CA GLY A 132 6.48 6.59 -9.25
C GLY A 132 7.35 7.76 -8.83
N LEU A 133 8.23 8.23 -9.72
CA LEU A 133 9.02 9.42 -9.45
C LEU A 133 8.16 10.68 -9.27
N GLY A 134 7.00 10.73 -9.95
CA GLY A 134 6.03 11.81 -9.82
C GLY A 134 5.18 11.70 -8.55
N ASP A 135 4.83 10.49 -8.13
CA ASP A 135 4.15 10.24 -6.86
C ASP A 135 5.04 10.64 -5.68
N MET A 136 6.29 10.15 -5.65
CA MET A 136 7.24 10.48 -4.57
C MET A 136 7.52 11.98 -4.46
N TYR A 137 7.61 12.70 -5.59
CA TYR A 137 7.75 14.16 -5.58
C TYR A 137 6.52 14.85 -4.95
N LYS A 138 5.30 14.45 -5.35
CA LYS A 138 4.06 15.00 -4.78
C LYS A 138 3.92 14.65 -3.30
N PHE A 139 4.35 13.45 -2.91
CA PHE A 139 4.40 13.06 -1.50
C PHE A 139 5.32 14.01 -0.72
N GLY A 140 6.52 14.31 -1.23
CA GLY A 140 7.43 15.28 -0.62
C GLY A 140 6.80 16.67 -0.46
N GLU A 141 6.15 17.18 -1.50
CA GLU A 141 5.46 18.47 -1.48
C GLU A 141 4.31 18.49 -0.44
N ALA A 142 3.45 17.46 -0.43
CA ALA A 142 2.33 17.35 0.50
C ALA A 142 2.81 17.18 1.96
N PHE A 143 3.87 16.40 2.16
CA PHE A 143 4.47 16.18 3.48
C PHE A 143 5.08 17.49 3.99
N ARG A 144 5.78 18.25 3.14
CA ARG A 144 6.29 19.59 3.50
C ARG A 144 5.16 20.53 3.89
N ASN A 145 4.09 20.59 3.10
CA ASN A 145 2.96 21.47 3.40
C ASN A 145 2.28 21.14 4.74
N THR A 146 2.20 19.85 5.09
CA THR A 146 1.59 19.39 6.34
C THR A 146 2.49 19.64 7.56
N TYR A 147 3.80 19.39 7.42
CA TYR A 147 4.75 19.34 8.53
C TYR A 147 5.80 20.46 8.51
N ASP A 148 5.55 21.55 7.75
CA ASP A 148 6.48 22.68 7.58
C ASP A 148 6.96 23.27 8.90
N HIS A 149 6.06 23.34 9.89
CA HIS A 149 6.32 23.88 11.23
C HIS A 149 7.34 23.09 12.05
N LEU A 150 7.65 21.84 11.65
CA LEU A 150 8.67 21.01 12.30
C LEU A 150 10.07 21.20 11.69
N VAL A 151 10.17 21.88 10.55
CA VAL A 151 11.44 22.10 9.86
C VAL A 151 12.13 23.35 10.40
N SER A 152 13.42 23.23 10.71
CA SER A 152 14.25 24.37 11.08
C SER A 152 14.31 25.41 9.95
N ASP A 153 14.54 26.70 10.29
CA ASP A 153 14.56 27.80 9.30
C ASP A 153 15.55 27.55 8.14
N ASP A 154 16.71 26.99 8.49
CA ASP A 154 17.78 26.71 7.53
C ASP A 154 17.61 25.34 6.85
N ALA A 155 16.90 24.40 7.49
CA ALA A 155 16.67 23.03 7.03
C ALA A 155 17.95 22.16 6.92
N ASP A 156 19.02 22.59 7.59
CA ASP A 156 20.35 21.97 7.54
C ASP A 156 20.45 20.66 8.36
N ASP A 157 19.45 20.39 9.22
CA ASP A 157 19.36 19.23 10.11
C ASP A 157 18.61 18.04 9.50
N LEU A 158 18.09 18.18 8.29
CA LEU A 158 17.26 17.16 7.67
C LEU A 158 18.07 16.05 6.99
N VAL A 159 17.78 14.82 7.37
CA VAL A 159 18.37 13.61 6.82
C VAL A 159 17.27 12.69 6.27
N PHE A 160 17.51 12.15 5.08
CA PHE A 160 16.65 11.16 4.44
C PHE A 160 17.38 9.82 4.41
N TYR A 161 16.88 8.84 5.18
CA TYR A 161 17.48 7.51 5.26
C TYR A 161 16.84 6.58 4.23
N THR A 162 17.63 5.84 3.48
CA THR A 162 17.11 4.95 2.42
C THR A 162 17.86 3.64 2.40
N ALA A 163 17.13 2.53 2.19
CA ALA A 163 17.75 1.27 1.78
C ALA A 163 18.48 1.46 0.43
N SER A 164 19.49 0.64 0.16
CA SER A 164 20.43 0.84 -0.94
C SER A 164 19.90 0.45 -2.33
N GLN A 165 18.73 -0.19 -2.44
CA GLN A 165 18.19 -0.50 -3.76
C GLN A 165 17.91 0.78 -4.56
N GLU A 166 18.37 0.81 -5.81
CA GLU A 166 18.29 2.00 -6.67
C GLU A 166 16.88 2.62 -6.69
N ARG A 167 15.83 1.81 -6.85
CA ARG A 167 14.43 2.28 -6.85
C ARG A 167 14.01 2.99 -5.56
N VAL A 168 14.52 2.54 -4.41
CA VAL A 168 14.27 3.16 -3.10
C VAL A 168 15.06 4.46 -2.99
N VAL A 169 16.33 4.45 -3.39
CA VAL A 169 17.20 5.63 -3.39
C VAL A 169 16.65 6.74 -4.28
N VAL A 170 16.22 6.43 -5.51
CA VAL A 170 15.64 7.44 -6.41
C VAL A 170 14.27 7.93 -5.92
N SER A 171 13.50 7.08 -5.23
CA SER A 171 12.24 7.48 -4.59
C SER A 171 12.48 8.46 -3.45
N ALA A 172 13.43 8.16 -2.55
CA ALA A 172 13.85 9.05 -1.46
C ALA A 172 14.35 10.40 -2.00
N ARG A 173 15.16 10.37 -3.07
CA ARG A 173 15.63 11.57 -3.75
C ARG A 173 14.49 12.40 -4.31
N LYS A 174 13.50 11.78 -4.97
CA LYS A 174 12.35 12.51 -5.52
C LYS A 174 11.43 13.08 -4.45
N PHE A 175 11.25 12.36 -3.35
CA PHE A 175 10.61 12.90 -2.16
C PHE A 175 11.35 14.14 -1.64
N ALA A 176 12.67 14.04 -1.45
CA ALA A 176 13.48 15.16 -0.96
C ALA A 176 13.42 16.37 -1.91
N GLU A 177 13.38 16.15 -3.23
CA GLU A 177 13.21 17.22 -4.23
C GLU A 177 11.85 17.93 -4.08
N GLY A 178 10.78 17.18 -3.80
CA GLY A 178 9.46 17.74 -3.51
C GLY A 178 9.40 18.46 -2.17
N PHE A 179 10.08 17.91 -1.15
CA PHE A 179 10.07 18.42 0.22
C PHE A 179 10.92 19.69 0.41
N LEU A 180 12.12 19.74 -0.19
CA LEU A 180 13.07 20.86 -0.05
C LEU A 180 13.08 21.81 -1.24
N GLY A 181 12.51 21.40 -2.38
CA GLY A 181 12.59 22.16 -3.62
C GLY A 181 14.05 22.40 -4.02
N LYS A 182 14.41 23.69 -4.19
CA LYS A 182 15.77 24.09 -4.62
C LYS A 182 16.84 23.97 -3.54
N LYS A 183 16.46 23.71 -2.29
CA LYS A 183 17.41 23.59 -1.17
C LYS A 183 18.02 22.18 -1.04
N ILE A 184 17.55 21.20 -1.83
CA ILE A 184 18.08 19.83 -1.74
C ILE A 184 19.58 19.79 -2.06
N ASP A 185 20.35 19.20 -1.15
CA ASP A 185 21.71 18.75 -1.39
C ASP A 185 21.73 17.21 -1.42
N ASN A 186 22.54 16.64 -2.30
CA ASN A 186 22.71 15.18 -2.38
C ASN A 186 23.34 14.60 -1.11
N SER A 187 24.02 15.42 -0.30
CA SER A 187 24.55 15.05 1.00
C SER A 187 23.48 14.73 2.05
N SER A 188 22.22 15.12 1.82
CA SER A 188 21.10 14.88 2.73
C SER A 188 20.60 13.42 2.74
N LEU A 189 21.06 12.56 1.82
CA LEU A 189 20.66 11.15 1.76
C LEU A 189 21.69 10.26 2.46
N VAL A 190 21.24 9.50 3.45
CA VAL A 190 22.02 8.43 4.10
C VAL A 190 21.55 7.09 3.54
N ILE A 191 22.42 6.41 2.81
CA ILE A 191 22.12 5.13 2.16
C ILE A 191 22.61 3.99 3.06
N ILE A 192 21.70 3.11 3.44
CA ILE A 192 21.94 1.93 4.27
C ILE A 192 22.01 0.70 3.35
N ASP A 193 23.10 -0.06 3.44
CA ASP A 193 23.32 -1.20 2.53
C ASP A 193 22.40 -2.39 2.86
N GLU A 194 21.42 -2.66 2.00
CA GLU A 194 20.44 -3.73 2.22
C GLU A 194 21.00 -5.14 2.03
N ASP A 195 22.17 -5.26 1.39
CA ASP A 195 22.86 -6.53 1.12
C ASP A 195 23.91 -6.87 2.20
N ASP A 196 24.23 -5.95 3.12
CA ASP A 196 25.18 -6.22 4.20
C ASP A 196 24.51 -6.96 5.36
N GLU A 197 24.61 -8.29 5.33
CA GLU A 197 24.11 -9.16 6.39
C GLU A 197 24.72 -8.87 7.77
N ASN A 198 25.86 -8.16 7.86
CA ASN A 198 26.49 -7.80 9.12
C ASN A 198 25.81 -6.62 9.83
N LEU A 199 24.87 -5.92 9.18
CA LEU A 199 24.12 -4.84 9.81
C LEU A 199 23.14 -5.33 10.86
N GLY A 200 22.71 -6.60 10.81
CA GLY A 200 21.76 -7.15 11.78
C GLY A 200 20.46 -6.33 11.81
N ALA A 201 20.07 -5.90 13.00
CA ALA A 201 18.94 -5.00 13.22
C ALA A 201 19.25 -3.53 12.87
N ASN A 202 20.51 -3.14 12.69
CA ASN A 202 20.90 -1.78 12.30
C ASN A 202 20.71 -1.55 10.80
N SER A 203 19.53 -1.86 10.29
CA SER A 203 19.15 -1.82 8.88
C SER A 203 17.69 -1.41 8.72
N LEU A 204 17.36 -0.79 7.58
CA LEU A 204 15.97 -0.59 7.15
C LEU A 204 15.34 -1.87 6.58
N THR A 205 16.17 -2.89 6.29
CA THR A 205 15.77 -4.19 5.75
C THR A 205 16.30 -5.34 6.63
N PRO A 206 15.97 -5.38 7.94
CA PRO A 206 16.57 -6.31 8.90
C PRO A 206 16.26 -7.78 8.62
N ILE A 207 15.31 -8.07 7.73
CA ILE A 207 15.03 -9.44 7.28
C ILE A 207 16.23 -10.06 6.53
N THR A 208 17.07 -9.25 5.87
CA THR A 208 18.25 -9.75 5.14
C THR A 208 19.21 -10.48 6.07
N SER A 209 19.46 -9.94 7.26
CA SER A 209 20.34 -10.53 8.26
C SER A 209 19.70 -11.69 9.05
N CYS A 210 18.44 -12.05 8.79
CA CYS A 210 17.70 -13.00 9.60
C CYS A 210 17.96 -14.45 9.16
N ARG A 211 18.81 -15.19 9.89
CA ARG A 211 19.21 -16.56 9.50
C ARG A 211 18.08 -17.58 9.45
N ASN A 212 17.08 -17.42 10.33
CA ASN A 212 15.90 -18.26 10.36
C ASN A 212 14.85 -17.88 9.29
N TYR A 213 15.09 -16.82 8.51
CA TYR A 213 14.16 -16.42 7.46
C TYR A 213 14.04 -17.50 6.40
N ASN A 214 12.82 -18.01 6.24
CA ASN A 214 12.46 -18.96 5.21
C ASN A 214 11.25 -18.44 4.44
N LYS A 215 11.51 -17.92 3.24
CA LYS A 215 10.48 -17.37 2.35
C LYS A 215 9.44 -18.38 1.89
N THR A 216 9.73 -19.69 1.95
CA THR A 216 8.82 -20.74 1.47
C THR A 216 8.17 -21.53 2.62
N LEU A 217 8.28 -21.04 3.86
CA LEU A 217 7.80 -21.74 5.05
C LEU A 217 6.32 -22.15 4.94
N ASN A 218 5.51 -21.28 4.34
CA ASN A 218 4.06 -21.42 4.26
C ASN A 218 3.55 -21.72 2.84
N ASP A 219 4.42 -22.09 1.88
CA ASP A 219 4.02 -22.37 0.50
C ASP A 219 2.97 -23.50 0.43
N ASP A 220 3.24 -24.63 1.10
CA ASP A 220 2.33 -25.78 1.15
C ASP A 220 0.96 -25.41 1.75
N LEU A 221 0.93 -24.43 2.66
CA LEU A 221 -0.29 -23.93 3.28
C LEU A 221 -1.06 -23.03 2.31
N ILE A 222 -0.39 -22.10 1.65
CA ILE A 222 -0.96 -21.17 0.67
C ILE A 222 -1.52 -21.94 -0.54
N ASP A 223 -0.83 -22.99 -1.00
CA ASP A 223 -1.24 -23.84 -2.11
C ASP A 223 -2.56 -24.61 -1.87
N THR A 224 -3.08 -24.60 -0.63
CA THR A 224 -4.41 -25.15 -0.33
C THR A 224 -5.56 -24.24 -0.75
N LEU A 225 -5.30 -22.93 -0.97
CA LEU A 225 -6.31 -21.98 -1.45
C LEU A 225 -6.72 -22.32 -2.89
N SER A 226 -8.03 -22.38 -3.15
CA SER A 226 -8.53 -22.71 -4.49
C SER A 226 -8.18 -21.64 -5.55
N ASP A 227 -7.64 -22.11 -6.67
CA ASP A 227 -7.35 -21.31 -7.87
C ASP A 227 -8.46 -21.38 -8.94
N ASP A 228 -9.62 -21.96 -8.61
CA ASP A 228 -10.69 -22.25 -9.58
C ASP A 228 -11.25 -20.99 -10.27
N TYR A 229 -11.07 -19.81 -9.68
CA TYR A 229 -11.41 -18.53 -10.31
C TYR A 229 -10.63 -18.33 -11.63
N LEU A 230 -9.38 -18.82 -11.75
CA LEU A 230 -8.61 -18.74 -13.00
C LEU A 230 -9.26 -19.59 -14.10
N LYS A 231 -9.76 -20.79 -13.76
CA LYS A 231 -10.41 -21.71 -14.70
C LYS A 231 -11.74 -21.13 -15.19
N THR A 232 -12.53 -20.57 -14.27
CA THR A 232 -13.81 -19.94 -14.60
C THR A 232 -13.64 -18.67 -15.43
N THR A 233 -12.65 -17.83 -15.09
CA THR A 233 -12.25 -16.64 -15.86
C THR A 233 -11.84 -17.03 -17.28
N ALA A 234 -10.92 -18.00 -17.44
CA ALA A 234 -10.48 -18.48 -18.75
C ALA A 234 -11.67 -18.99 -19.60
N LYS A 235 -12.57 -19.76 -18.99
CA LYS A 235 -13.78 -20.26 -19.65
C LYS A 235 -14.70 -19.14 -20.13
N ARG A 236 -14.91 -18.09 -19.32
CA ARG A 236 -15.72 -16.93 -19.70
C ARG A 236 -15.08 -16.18 -20.87
N LEU A 237 -13.82 -15.78 -20.73
CA LEU A 237 -13.10 -15.01 -21.75
C LEU A 237 -13.03 -15.76 -23.09
N ASN A 238 -12.82 -17.07 -23.07
CA ASN A 238 -12.83 -17.91 -24.29
C ASN A 238 -14.21 -18.06 -24.93
N LYS A 239 -15.28 -18.00 -24.14
CA LYS A 239 -16.66 -18.01 -24.65
C LYS A 239 -17.01 -16.67 -25.29
N GLU A 240 -16.59 -15.57 -24.67
CA GLU A 240 -16.85 -14.20 -25.14
C GLU A 240 -15.97 -13.81 -26.33
N THR A 241 -14.76 -14.38 -26.42
CA THR A 241 -13.82 -14.20 -27.53
C THR A 241 -13.41 -15.57 -28.12
N PRO A 242 -14.26 -16.19 -28.96
CA PRO A 242 -13.97 -17.47 -29.58
C PRO A 242 -12.66 -17.45 -30.37
N GLY A 243 -11.87 -18.53 -30.27
CA GLY A 243 -10.56 -18.66 -30.94
C GLY A 243 -9.36 -18.30 -30.07
N LEU A 244 -9.56 -17.57 -28.97
CA LEU A 244 -8.46 -17.15 -28.09
C LEU A 244 -7.86 -18.30 -27.26
N ASN A 245 -8.67 -19.26 -26.80
CA ASN A 245 -8.26 -20.44 -26.03
C ASN A 245 -7.25 -20.17 -24.89
N LEU A 246 -7.51 -19.13 -24.08
CA LEU A 246 -6.75 -18.78 -22.88
C LEU A 246 -6.64 -19.95 -21.90
N THR A 247 -5.43 -20.15 -21.39
CA THR A 247 -5.11 -21.04 -20.27
C THR A 247 -5.19 -20.29 -18.93
N THR A 248 -5.23 -21.02 -17.80
CA THR A 248 -5.20 -20.40 -16.46
C THR A 248 -3.92 -19.59 -16.23
N LYS A 249 -2.77 -20.06 -16.74
CA LYS A 249 -1.48 -19.35 -16.65
C LYS A 249 -1.47 -18.04 -17.42
N GLU A 250 -2.13 -18.00 -18.58
CA GLU A 250 -2.29 -16.76 -19.36
C GLU A 250 -3.21 -15.77 -18.64
N VAL A 251 -4.31 -16.26 -18.03
CA VAL A 251 -5.20 -15.43 -17.20
C VAL A 251 -4.45 -14.85 -16.00
N GLU A 252 -3.66 -15.67 -15.30
CA GLU A 252 -2.84 -15.21 -14.17
C GLU A 252 -1.82 -14.15 -14.61
N ALA A 253 -1.17 -14.35 -15.75
CA ALA A 253 -0.25 -13.37 -16.31
C ALA A 253 -0.95 -12.06 -16.70
N LEU A 254 -2.19 -12.11 -17.21
CA LEU A 254 -3.00 -10.92 -17.49
C LEU A 254 -3.40 -10.17 -16.20
N PHE A 255 -3.76 -10.89 -15.13
CA PHE A 255 -4.00 -10.26 -13.82
C PHE A 255 -2.76 -9.54 -13.31
N ASN A 256 -1.60 -10.21 -13.35
CA ASN A 256 -0.34 -9.62 -12.92
C ASN A 256 0.05 -8.43 -13.79
N TYR A 257 -0.18 -8.50 -15.11
CA TYR A 257 0.13 -7.42 -16.03
C TYR A 257 -0.79 -6.21 -15.84
N CYS A 258 -2.07 -6.39 -15.53
CA CYS A 258 -3.02 -5.28 -15.30
C CYS A 258 -2.47 -4.21 -14.34
N GLY A 259 -1.88 -4.59 -13.20
CA GLY A 259 -1.25 -3.63 -12.28
C GLY A 259 -0.06 -2.91 -12.88
N PHE A 260 0.85 -3.64 -13.53
CA PHE A 260 2.03 -3.03 -14.14
C PHE A 260 1.72 -2.22 -15.40
N ASP A 261 0.65 -2.51 -16.12
CA ASP A 261 0.21 -1.73 -17.28
C ASP A 261 -0.32 -0.35 -16.84
N LEU A 262 -0.92 -0.27 -15.65
CA LEU A 262 -1.26 1.00 -15.01
C LEU A 262 0.00 1.76 -14.61
N THR A 263 0.93 1.15 -13.88
CA THR A 263 2.14 1.86 -13.40
C THR A 263 3.03 2.33 -14.55
N THR A 264 3.22 1.50 -15.59
CA THR A 264 4.19 1.76 -16.66
C THR A 264 3.61 2.58 -17.83
N ALA A 265 2.31 2.44 -18.10
CA ALA A 265 1.66 3.02 -19.28
C ALA A 265 0.35 3.76 -18.97
N GLY A 266 -0.21 3.65 -17.77
CA GLY A 266 -1.49 4.27 -17.39
C GLY A 266 -2.70 3.65 -18.10
N LYS A 267 -2.61 2.41 -18.58
CA LYS A 267 -3.67 1.76 -19.36
C LYS A 267 -4.50 0.82 -18.49
N SER A 268 -5.83 0.90 -18.61
CA SER A 268 -6.79 0.08 -17.88
C SER A 268 -7.36 -1.10 -18.68
N ALA A 269 -7.12 -1.15 -20.00
CA ALA A 269 -7.79 -2.10 -20.90
C ALA A 269 -7.62 -3.57 -20.49
N ILE A 270 -6.45 -3.95 -19.97
CA ILE A 270 -6.21 -5.31 -19.47
C ILE A 270 -6.96 -5.57 -18.16
N CYS A 271 -7.09 -4.58 -17.28
CA CYS A 271 -7.87 -4.72 -16.05
C CYS A 271 -9.37 -4.85 -16.33
N GLU A 272 -9.87 -4.12 -17.33
CA GLU A 272 -11.28 -4.07 -17.72
C GLU A 272 -11.81 -5.38 -18.32
N ILE A 273 -10.92 -6.32 -18.66
CA ILE A 273 -11.35 -7.64 -19.14
C ILE A 273 -11.94 -8.49 -18.01
N PHE A 274 -11.58 -8.21 -16.76
CA PHE A 274 -11.97 -8.97 -15.58
C PHE A 274 -13.24 -8.42 -14.94
N THR A 275 -14.08 -9.31 -14.42
CA THR A 275 -15.22 -8.89 -13.62
C THR A 275 -14.77 -8.51 -12.20
N THR A 276 -15.60 -7.78 -11.46
CA THR A 276 -15.32 -7.45 -10.06
C THR A 276 -15.14 -8.70 -9.19
N ASP A 277 -15.94 -9.76 -9.40
CA ASP A 277 -15.83 -11.01 -8.65
C ASP A 277 -14.48 -11.70 -8.89
N GLU A 278 -13.98 -11.66 -10.13
CA GLU A 278 -12.69 -12.22 -10.51
C GLU A 278 -11.52 -11.41 -9.92
N LEU A 279 -11.62 -10.07 -9.92
CA LEU A 279 -10.67 -9.18 -9.26
C LEU A 279 -10.66 -9.38 -7.74
N LEU A 280 -11.83 -9.57 -7.12
CA LEU A 280 -11.94 -9.88 -5.69
C LEU A 280 -11.27 -11.22 -5.36
N ALA A 281 -11.49 -12.26 -6.15
CA ALA A 281 -10.85 -13.56 -5.95
C ALA A 281 -9.32 -13.45 -6.11
N ARG A 282 -8.85 -12.73 -7.14
CA ARG A 282 -7.42 -12.47 -7.34
C ARG A 282 -6.80 -11.66 -6.19
N SER A 283 -7.51 -10.65 -5.71
CA SER A 283 -7.09 -9.84 -4.56
C SER A 283 -6.96 -10.71 -3.33
N TYR A 284 -7.97 -11.54 -3.03
CA TYR A 284 -7.92 -12.43 -1.88
C TYR A 284 -6.75 -13.42 -1.94
N ALA A 285 -6.44 -13.94 -3.13
CA ALA A 285 -5.27 -14.79 -3.32
C ALA A 285 -3.95 -14.03 -3.05
N ASN A 286 -3.85 -12.75 -3.42
CA ASN A 286 -2.71 -11.92 -3.01
C ASN A 286 -2.72 -11.67 -1.49
N ASP A 287 -3.89 -11.37 -0.90
CA ASP A 287 -4.01 -11.11 0.53
C ASP A 287 -3.50 -12.31 1.34
N VAL A 288 -3.88 -13.52 0.93
CA VAL A 288 -3.39 -14.80 1.51
C VAL A 288 -1.88 -14.96 1.36
N ASP A 289 -1.34 -14.79 0.15
CA ASP A 289 0.10 -14.92 -0.13
C ASP A 289 0.92 -14.01 0.81
N TYR A 290 0.60 -12.71 0.83
CA TYR A 290 1.32 -11.75 1.67
C TYR A 290 1.07 -11.94 3.16
N TYR A 291 -0.14 -12.35 3.59
CA TYR A 291 -0.43 -12.62 4.99
C TYR A 291 0.46 -13.72 5.56
N TYR A 292 0.62 -14.82 4.80
CA TYR A 292 1.36 -15.99 5.26
C TYR A 292 2.86 -15.93 4.93
N HIS A 293 3.32 -15.12 3.97
CA HIS A 293 4.77 -14.94 3.74
C HIS A 293 5.39 -13.79 4.53
N LYS A 294 4.62 -12.73 4.81
CA LYS A 294 5.16 -11.44 5.30
C LYS A 294 4.28 -10.72 6.32
N GLY A 295 3.10 -11.27 6.62
CA GLY A 295 2.10 -10.66 7.49
C GLY A 295 1.93 -11.42 8.81
N PRO A 296 0.79 -11.24 9.50
CA PRO A 296 0.52 -11.87 10.80
C PRO A 296 0.54 -13.40 10.77
N GLY A 297 0.37 -14.03 9.60
CA GLY A 297 0.48 -15.47 9.42
C GLY A 297 1.91 -16.00 9.38
N TYR A 298 2.92 -15.13 9.33
CA TYR A 298 4.33 -15.50 9.29
C TYR A 298 5.00 -15.26 10.65
N ASN A 299 5.76 -16.25 11.11
CA ASN A 299 6.30 -16.30 12.48
C ASN A 299 7.35 -15.22 12.79
N LEU A 300 8.06 -14.71 11.79
CA LEU A 300 9.08 -13.68 11.97
C LEU A 300 8.54 -12.26 11.80
N SER A 301 7.27 -12.07 11.43
CA SER A 301 6.77 -10.74 11.11
C SER A 301 6.84 -9.76 12.27
N VAL A 302 6.41 -10.19 13.46
CA VAL A 302 6.41 -9.33 14.66
C VAL A 302 7.84 -9.02 15.14
N PRO A 303 8.75 -10.01 15.31
CA PRO A 303 10.12 -9.72 15.73
C PRO A 303 10.95 -8.92 14.73
N VAL A 304 10.71 -9.08 13.42
CA VAL A 304 11.45 -8.31 12.41
C VAL A 304 10.92 -6.88 12.32
N GLY A 305 9.60 -6.69 12.34
CA GLY A 305 9.01 -5.35 12.32
C GLY A 305 9.30 -4.53 13.58
N SER A 306 9.52 -5.19 14.74
CA SER A 306 9.80 -4.48 15.99
C SER A 306 11.11 -3.72 15.99
N VAL A 307 12.05 -4.08 15.12
CA VAL A 307 13.31 -3.35 14.97
C VAL A 307 13.04 -1.87 14.67
N PHE A 308 12.17 -1.57 13.70
CA PHE A 308 11.81 -0.19 13.36
C PHE A 308 10.89 0.43 14.41
N VAL A 309 9.93 -0.33 14.96
CA VAL A 309 8.98 0.19 15.96
C VAL A 309 9.68 0.60 17.25
N ASN A 310 10.67 -0.16 17.70
CA ASN A 310 11.49 0.18 18.87
C ASN A 310 12.31 1.46 18.61
N ALA A 311 12.89 1.61 17.41
CA ALA A 311 13.57 2.85 17.05
C ALA A 311 12.63 4.07 17.04
N VAL A 312 11.36 3.90 16.63
CA VAL A 312 10.35 4.97 16.75
C VAL A 312 10.09 5.34 18.21
N ILE A 313 9.98 4.34 19.11
CA ILE A 313 9.81 4.57 20.54
C ILE A 313 11.00 5.36 21.10
N ASP A 314 12.23 4.99 20.73
CA ASP A 314 13.45 5.66 21.17
C ASP A 314 13.54 7.09 20.62
N LEU A 315 13.19 7.31 19.35
CA LEU A 315 13.09 8.64 18.76
C LEU A 315 12.08 9.52 19.48
N PHE A 316 10.94 8.98 19.90
CA PHE A 316 9.93 9.74 20.65
C PHE A 316 10.33 10.07 22.09
N LYS A 317 11.39 9.45 22.61
CA LYS A 317 12.01 9.83 23.89
C LYS A 317 13.13 10.87 23.72
N ASP A 318 13.57 11.12 22.49
CA ASP A 318 14.61 12.08 22.15
C ASP A 318 14.02 13.35 21.52
N ASP A 319 13.94 14.43 22.29
CA ASP A 319 13.37 15.71 21.83
C ASP A 319 14.32 16.52 20.90
N THR A 320 15.44 15.95 20.44
CA THR A 320 16.40 16.67 19.57
C THR A 320 16.07 16.59 18.08
N ARG A 321 15.18 15.68 17.66
CA ARG A 321 14.83 15.47 16.25
C ARG A 321 13.34 15.57 16.01
N ASN A 322 12.90 16.52 15.18
CA ASN A 322 11.48 16.68 14.88
C ASN A 322 11.00 15.81 13.72
N LEU A 323 11.88 15.49 12.77
CA LEU A 323 11.53 14.75 11.55
C LEU A 323 12.54 13.64 11.27
N THR A 324 12.03 12.42 11.13
CA THR A 324 12.81 11.26 10.68
C THR A 324 12.12 10.64 9.47
N MET A 325 12.82 10.63 8.33
CA MET A 325 12.25 10.29 7.02
C MET A 325 12.99 9.08 6.45
N THR A 326 12.31 7.94 6.34
CA THR A 326 12.94 6.68 5.95
C THR A 326 12.25 6.03 4.74
N PHE A 327 13.03 5.33 3.91
CA PHE A 327 12.55 4.68 2.69
C PHE A 327 13.07 3.24 2.59
N ALA A 328 12.15 2.30 2.33
CA ALA A 328 12.43 0.86 2.26
C ALA A 328 11.50 0.15 1.25
N HIS A 329 11.26 -1.15 1.42
CA HIS A 329 10.38 -1.95 0.57
C HIS A 329 9.01 -2.19 1.20
N ASP A 330 8.08 -2.72 0.40
CA ASP A 330 6.78 -3.21 0.89
C ASP A 330 6.94 -4.26 1.99
N THR A 331 7.94 -5.12 1.84
CA THR A 331 8.26 -6.24 2.72
C THR A 331 8.52 -5.76 4.15
N ASP A 332 9.30 -4.69 4.30
CA ASP A 332 9.64 -4.14 5.61
C ASP A 332 8.41 -3.53 6.28
N ILE A 333 7.58 -2.81 5.51
CA ILE A 333 6.34 -2.23 6.04
C ILE A 333 5.34 -3.33 6.46
N PHE A 334 5.24 -4.46 5.74
CA PHE A 334 4.36 -5.57 6.17
C PHE A 334 4.74 -6.12 7.54
N PHE A 335 6.04 -6.26 7.81
CA PHE A 335 6.51 -6.69 9.12
C PHE A 335 6.18 -5.64 10.19
N ILE A 336 6.43 -4.35 9.93
CA ILE A 336 6.14 -3.27 10.87
C ILE A 336 4.64 -3.21 11.21
N VAL A 337 3.74 -3.23 10.23
CA VAL A 337 2.29 -3.21 10.52
C VAL A 337 1.81 -4.48 11.21
N SER A 338 2.50 -5.61 11.02
CA SER A 338 2.26 -6.84 11.78
C SER A 338 2.70 -6.70 13.23
N THR A 339 3.80 -6.00 13.52
CA THR A 339 4.20 -5.68 14.89
C THR A 339 3.18 -4.76 15.56
N LEU A 340 2.70 -3.73 14.85
CA LEU A 340 1.68 -2.80 15.36
C LEU A 340 0.30 -3.45 15.58
N GLY A 341 -0.01 -4.54 14.88
CA GLY A 341 -1.28 -5.25 15.01
C GLY A 341 -2.50 -4.54 14.45
N ILE A 342 -2.29 -3.50 13.65
CA ILE A 342 -3.36 -2.64 13.12
C ILE A 342 -4.20 -3.30 12.02
N TYR A 343 -3.74 -4.46 11.50
CA TYR A 343 -4.46 -5.26 10.50
C TYR A 343 -4.59 -6.75 10.90
N ASP A 344 -4.53 -7.04 12.20
CA ASP A 344 -4.64 -8.41 12.70
C ASP A 344 -6.03 -9.00 12.46
N GLY A 345 -6.06 -10.33 12.36
CA GLY A 345 -7.27 -11.11 12.17
C GLY A 345 -6.95 -12.38 11.41
N GLU A 346 -7.75 -13.42 11.62
CA GLU A 346 -7.57 -14.67 10.88
C GLU A 346 -7.91 -14.49 9.40
N LEU A 347 -7.05 -15.02 8.53
CA LEU A 347 -7.27 -15.05 7.08
C LEU A 347 -7.47 -16.50 6.60
N PRO A 348 -8.72 -16.94 6.37
CA PRO A 348 -9.00 -18.35 6.08
C PRO A 348 -8.55 -18.77 4.67
N LEU A 349 -8.21 -20.04 4.52
CA LEU A 349 -7.77 -20.66 3.26
C LEU A 349 -8.86 -21.48 2.56
N ASP A 350 -9.93 -21.82 3.28
CA ASP A 350 -11.02 -22.67 2.82
C ASP A 350 -12.19 -21.86 2.20
N HIS A 351 -12.22 -20.55 2.41
CA HIS A 351 -13.20 -19.64 1.81
C HIS A 351 -12.66 -18.21 1.70
N GLN A 352 -13.27 -17.41 0.83
CA GLN A 352 -12.98 -15.98 0.72
C GLN A 352 -13.67 -15.20 1.85
N SER A 353 -12.86 -14.57 2.72
CA SER A 353 -13.36 -13.59 3.70
C SER A 353 -13.45 -12.20 3.08
N PHE A 354 -14.62 -11.56 3.13
CA PHE A 354 -14.81 -10.20 2.58
C PHE A 354 -14.44 -9.07 3.57
N ASN A 355 -14.45 -9.39 4.87
CA ASN A 355 -14.32 -8.42 5.97
C ASN A 355 -12.97 -8.50 6.70
N HIS A 356 -12.00 -9.25 6.17
CA HIS A 356 -10.65 -9.29 6.74
C HIS A 356 -9.96 -7.92 6.61
N LEU A 357 -9.10 -7.59 7.57
CA LEU A 357 -8.36 -6.32 7.60
C LEU A 357 -7.11 -6.33 6.71
N TRP A 358 -6.54 -7.52 6.48
CA TRP A 358 -5.32 -7.72 5.69
C TRP A 358 -5.53 -7.58 4.18
N LYS A 359 -5.87 -6.38 3.71
CA LYS A 359 -6.05 -6.07 2.29
C LYS A 359 -4.78 -5.43 1.73
N VAL A 360 -4.00 -6.19 0.97
CA VAL A 360 -2.64 -5.82 0.53
C VAL A 360 -2.59 -4.50 -0.22
N SER A 361 -3.57 -4.23 -1.09
CA SER A 361 -3.71 -2.98 -1.84
C SER A 361 -3.99 -1.75 -0.96
N ASN A 362 -4.53 -1.95 0.25
CA ASN A 362 -4.77 -0.89 1.23
C ASN A 362 -3.55 -0.68 2.14
N ILE A 363 -2.78 -1.75 2.36
CA ILE A 363 -1.62 -1.77 3.27
C ILE A 363 -0.38 -1.28 2.54
N ASN A 364 -0.01 -1.93 1.42
CA ASN A 364 1.20 -1.61 0.68
C ASN A 364 0.93 -1.52 -0.84
N PRO A 365 0.14 -0.54 -1.30
CA PRO A 365 0.23 -0.11 -2.69
C PRO A 365 1.65 0.46 -2.97
N MET A 366 1.96 0.73 -4.24
CA MET A 366 3.18 1.48 -4.58
C MET A 366 3.14 2.86 -3.89
N GLY A 367 4.29 3.39 -3.45
CA GLY A 367 4.33 4.67 -2.71
C GLY A 367 3.71 4.64 -1.32
N SER A 368 3.40 3.45 -0.77
CA SER A 368 2.87 3.27 0.59
C SER A 368 3.70 4.01 1.64
N ARG A 369 3.04 4.59 2.64
CA ARG A 369 3.66 5.43 3.66
C ARG A 369 3.02 5.20 5.02
N LEU A 370 3.82 4.76 5.98
CA LEU A 370 3.44 4.57 7.37
C LEU A 370 4.11 5.68 8.21
N ILE A 371 3.29 6.46 8.91
CA ILE A 371 3.69 7.67 9.62
C ILE A 371 3.29 7.51 11.09
N PHE A 372 4.24 7.82 11.97
CA PHE A 372 4.06 7.92 13.41
C PHE A 372 4.17 9.40 13.79
N GLU A 373 3.20 9.88 14.55
CA GLU A 373 3.13 11.25 15.03
C GLU A 373 3.18 11.27 16.56
N LYS A 374 4.08 12.07 17.14
CA LYS A 374 4.08 12.40 18.57
C LYS A 374 3.32 13.71 18.77
N LEU A 375 2.20 13.64 19.48
CA LEU A 375 1.31 14.74 19.78
C LEU A 375 1.47 15.13 21.25
N GLN A 376 1.71 16.41 21.53
CA GLN A 376 1.63 16.95 22.87
C GLN A 376 0.25 17.52 23.12
N CYS A 377 -0.50 16.91 24.02
CA CYS A 377 -1.86 17.34 24.37
C CYS A 377 -1.90 17.65 25.87
N SER A 378 -2.03 18.94 26.22
CA SER A 378 -1.90 19.39 27.61
C SER A 378 -0.53 19.02 28.22
N ASN A 379 -0.49 18.08 29.17
CA ASN A 379 0.74 17.69 29.90
C ASN A 379 1.20 16.25 29.56
N GLU A 380 0.69 15.65 28.49
CA GLU A 380 0.96 14.27 28.12
C GLU A 380 1.22 14.13 26.62
N SER A 381 2.16 13.26 26.27
CA SER A 381 2.54 12.97 24.89
C SER A 381 1.88 11.69 24.41
N TYR A 382 1.37 11.74 23.18
CA TYR A 382 0.60 10.67 22.57
C TYR A 382 1.21 10.26 21.22
N VAL A 383 1.14 8.97 20.90
CA VAL A 383 1.50 8.40 19.60
C VAL A 383 0.23 8.18 18.78
N ARG A 384 0.21 8.73 17.57
CA ARG A 384 -0.81 8.48 16.54
C ARG A 384 -0.17 7.85 15.32
N VAL A 385 -0.81 6.80 14.78
CA VAL A 385 -0.37 6.12 13.56
C VAL A 385 -1.26 6.54 12.40
N LYS A 386 -0.64 6.94 11.29
CA LYS A 386 -1.29 7.13 9.99
C LYS A 386 -0.70 6.17 8.98
N HIS A 387 -1.54 5.54 8.17
CA HIS A 387 -1.09 4.66 7.10
C HIS A 387 -1.84 5.00 5.82
N ASN A 388 -1.07 5.37 4.78
CA ASN A 388 -1.59 5.82 3.48
C ASN A 388 -2.67 6.89 3.64
N ASP A 389 -2.31 7.97 4.33
CA ASP A 389 -3.08 9.20 4.59
C ASP A 389 -4.31 9.05 5.51
N ALA A 390 -4.60 7.85 6.03
CA ALA A 390 -5.65 7.64 7.02
C ALA A 390 -5.08 7.38 8.42
N VAL A 391 -5.74 7.91 9.46
CA VAL A 391 -5.43 7.54 10.86
C VAL A 391 -5.91 6.12 11.12
N ILE A 392 -4.99 5.24 11.52
CA ILE A 392 -5.27 3.83 11.84
C ILE A 392 -4.96 3.59 13.32
N PRO A 393 -5.98 3.56 14.19
CA PRO A 393 -5.77 3.38 15.62
C PRO A 393 -5.28 1.97 15.97
N ILE A 394 -4.41 1.89 16.99
CA ILE A 394 -4.14 0.62 17.67
C ILE A 394 -5.31 0.38 18.63
N THR A 395 -6.27 -0.43 18.16
CA THR A 395 -7.62 -0.53 18.73
C THR A 395 -7.63 -0.68 20.26
N SER A 396 -6.74 -1.49 20.82
CA SER A 396 -6.67 -1.79 22.27
C SER A 396 -6.19 -0.63 23.15
N ILE A 397 -5.49 0.36 22.60
CA ILE A 397 -4.88 1.48 23.35
C ILE A 397 -5.28 2.86 22.81
N SER A 398 -6.31 2.94 21.96
CA SER A 398 -6.69 4.15 21.21
C SER A 398 -7.54 5.19 21.98
N SER A 399 -7.26 5.38 23.28
CA SER A 399 -8.12 6.20 24.16
C SER A 399 -7.79 7.71 24.17
N GLY A 400 -6.65 8.10 23.60
CA GLY A 400 -6.15 9.47 23.56
C GLY A 400 -6.77 10.35 22.47
N PRO A 401 -6.42 11.65 22.42
CA PRO A 401 -6.91 12.59 21.42
C PRO A 401 -6.63 12.13 19.99
N GLY A 402 -7.65 12.14 19.14
CA GLY A 402 -7.53 11.64 17.76
C GLY A 402 -7.32 10.12 17.67
N TYR A 403 -7.78 9.36 18.67
CA TYR A 403 -7.60 7.90 18.79
C TYR A 403 -6.13 7.47 18.90
N SER A 404 -5.33 8.33 19.51
CA SER A 404 -3.92 8.07 19.87
C SER A 404 -3.81 7.26 21.17
N CYS A 405 -2.59 6.91 21.56
CA CYS A 405 -2.23 6.25 22.83
C CYS A 405 -1.08 7.00 23.48
N THR A 406 -0.85 6.89 24.79
CA THR A 406 0.33 7.55 25.39
C THR A 406 1.61 6.88 24.92
N VAL A 407 2.75 7.58 24.97
CA VAL A 407 4.06 6.98 24.61
C VAL A 407 4.36 5.73 25.47
N ASP A 408 4.07 5.79 26.77
CA ASP A 408 4.24 4.66 27.70
C ASP A 408 3.29 3.48 27.38
N GLU A 409 2.04 3.75 27.01
CA GLU A 409 1.09 2.71 26.57
C GLU A 409 1.54 2.07 25.26
N PHE A 410 2.07 2.86 24.33
CA PHE A 410 2.59 2.38 23.06
C PHE A 410 3.78 1.44 23.27
N GLU A 411 4.78 1.87 24.04
CA GLU A 411 5.96 1.05 24.36
C GLU A 411 5.56 -0.28 25.00
N LYS A 412 4.76 -0.23 26.07
CA LYS A 412 4.28 -1.43 26.75
C LYS A 412 3.49 -2.35 25.84
N TYR A 413 2.66 -1.79 24.96
CA TYR A 413 1.91 -2.59 24.00
C TYR A 413 2.86 -3.36 23.06
N ILE A 414 3.91 -2.72 22.55
CA ILE A 414 4.89 -3.37 21.67
C ILE A 414 5.70 -4.44 22.42
N GLU A 415 6.07 -4.21 23.69
CA GLU A 415 6.69 -5.23 24.54
C GLU A 415 5.78 -6.46 24.71
N ASP A 416 4.49 -6.25 25.00
CA ASP A 416 3.50 -7.32 25.14
C ASP A 416 3.32 -8.11 23.83
N ARG A 417 3.39 -7.42 22.67
CA ARG A 417 3.32 -8.03 21.33
C ARG A 417 4.50 -8.96 21.05
N LEU A 418 5.70 -8.59 21.52
CA LEU A 418 6.89 -9.41 21.37
C LEU A 418 6.88 -10.63 22.29
N ASN A 419 6.11 -10.60 23.38
CA ASN A 419 5.99 -11.70 24.35
C ASN A 419 7.38 -12.23 24.81
N GLY A 420 8.32 -11.30 25.00
CA GLY A 420 9.69 -11.59 25.42
C GLY A 420 10.61 -12.20 24.36
N VAL A 421 10.18 -12.31 23.10
CA VAL A 421 11.01 -12.77 21.98
C VAL A 421 11.69 -11.59 21.31
N THR A 422 13.02 -11.57 21.30
CA THR A 422 13.79 -10.53 20.61
C THR A 422 13.97 -10.83 19.12
N TYR A 423 14.29 -9.80 18.33
CA TYR A 423 14.69 -9.96 16.92
C TYR A 423 15.84 -10.97 16.77
N ALA A 424 16.90 -10.82 17.57
CA ALA A 424 18.08 -11.68 17.49
C ALA A 424 17.76 -13.16 17.76
N GLU A 425 16.95 -13.44 18.80
CA GLU A 425 16.49 -14.79 19.12
C GLU A 425 15.60 -15.38 18.03
N ALA A 426 14.61 -14.63 17.56
CA ALA A 426 13.70 -15.08 16.50
C ALA A 426 14.46 -15.39 15.21
N CYS A 427 15.42 -14.53 14.85
CA CYS A 427 16.23 -14.67 13.66
C CYS A 427 17.35 -15.71 13.78
N GLY A 428 17.66 -16.20 14.98
CA GLY A 428 18.79 -17.11 15.20
C GLY A 428 20.13 -16.43 14.88
N ASN A 429 20.20 -15.12 15.12
CA ASN A 429 21.37 -14.31 14.84
C ASN A 429 22.41 -14.46 15.96
N PRO A 430 23.70 -14.39 15.64
CA PRO A 430 24.76 -14.44 16.64
C PRO A 430 24.86 -13.10 17.39
N ASP A 431 25.41 -13.16 18.61
CA ASP A 431 25.51 -12.00 19.52
C ASP A 431 26.41 -10.86 19.01
N ASP A 432 27.20 -11.10 17.95
CA ASP A 432 28.09 -10.10 17.36
C ASP A 432 27.42 -9.23 16.27
N LEU A 433 26.20 -9.57 15.85
CA LEU A 433 25.40 -8.70 14.99
C LEU A 433 24.71 -7.60 15.82
N PRO A 434 24.55 -6.38 15.27
CA PRO A 434 23.74 -5.35 15.90
C PRO A 434 22.31 -5.85 16.16
N ALA A 435 21.81 -5.61 17.38
CA ALA A 435 20.48 -6.05 17.83
C ALA A 435 19.42 -4.92 17.81
N GLU A 436 19.85 -3.69 17.57
CA GLU A 436 19.02 -2.48 17.55
C GLU A 436 19.32 -1.62 16.31
N LEU A 437 18.39 -0.71 15.98
CA LEU A 437 18.50 0.23 14.88
C LEU A 437 18.95 1.60 15.43
N ASN A 438 20.22 1.92 15.26
CA ASN A 438 20.88 3.05 15.94
C ASN A 438 21.20 4.23 15.02
N PHE A 439 21.36 4.03 13.71
CA PHE A 439 21.73 5.12 12.79
C PHE A 439 20.68 6.25 12.67
N LEU A 440 19.47 6.05 13.18
CA LEU A 440 18.44 7.09 13.27
C LEU A 440 18.62 8.00 14.50
N LEU A 441 19.33 7.52 15.51
CA LEU A 441 19.61 8.22 16.77
C LEU A 441 20.98 8.94 16.71
N ASP A 442 21.95 8.32 16.03
CA ASP A 442 23.29 8.88 15.75
C ASP A 442 23.27 10.08 14.78
#